data_AF-A0A4V6MER8-F1
#
_entry.id   AF-A0A4V6MER8-F1
#
_cell.length_a   1.000
_cell.length_b   1.000
_cell.length_c   1.000
_cell.angle_alpha   90.00
_cell.angle_beta   90.00
_cell.angle_gamma   90.00
#
_symmetry.space_group_name_H-M   'P 1'
#
loop_
_entity.id
_entity.type
_entity.pdbx_description
1 polymer ?
#
loop_
_entity_poly.entity_id
_entity_poly.type
_entity_poly.pdbx_seq_one_letter_code
_entity_poly.pdbx_strand_id
1 'polypeptide(L)'
;MGTLLELDLTRGVLETPPASPLAAFRARHLPTLRELVSALRKGARDDSVVGVVAHLGGSRLSLAQVQELREAVADFRTSGKPAVAWSESFGESGQGTVPYYLATAFDEIWLQPSGDLAITGVTVQAVFIRGALDKAGVIPQFGKRREYKTAADTFTEKEMTEPGREMASRLAESAYEQIVEGIAVRRRLDTTRVRELVDTAPLPAQDGLDAGLVDRLGYRSDVYDELEKQLQYDDRLLAERYIRRGPRSLEDLRKTVPWPQKPLVAVVRVAGGISVGRNSNSPMGGPGSGSDTVGAALRAVAENERVKAVVLRVDSPGGSYVASDAIRNEVLRLRSTGRPVIASMGSVAASGGYFVAMPADVIVAQPGTITGSIGVLTGKGVVRDALGRIGISRDAVSEGANAQMYSAQEEFTDEQWARLEETLDRIYKDFVAKAAQDRGLPEERLESLARGRVWTGADAHGHKLVDELGGFQHALTLACNRAGLDRDEIGVTAVPHRNLLSQLRAPVTTDDLAVSAAPLTLDGLTSGLYSALGLPPAGVLRMPFNWEIS
;
A
#
# COMPACT_ATOMS: atom_id res chain seq x y z
N MET A 1 -5.66 -36.51 -12.12
CA MET A 1 -6.38 -35.24 -12.27
C MET A 1 -5.38 -34.11 -12.21
N GLY A 2 -5.20 -33.41 -13.32
CA GLY A 2 -4.38 -32.20 -13.40
C GLY A 2 -5.22 -30.96 -13.15
N THR A 3 -4.68 -29.96 -12.44
CA THR A 3 -5.31 -28.67 -12.21
C THR A 3 -4.60 -27.60 -13.04
N LEU A 4 -5.34 -26.90 -13.89
CA LEU A 4 -4.88 -25.65 -14.50
C LEU A 4 -5.27 -24.48 -13.57
N LEU A 5 -4.28 -23.70 -13.13
CA LEU A 5 -4.55 -22.51 -12.31
C LEU A 5 -4.97 -21.33 -13.17
N GLU A 6 -6.00 -20.61 -12.73
CA GLU A 6 -6.48 -19.39 -13.36
C GLU A 6 -6.18 -18.17 -12.49
N LEU A 7 -5.51 -17.16 -13.05
CA LEU A 7 -5.36 -15.83 -12.44
C LEU A 7 -6.24 -14.85 -13.20
N ASP A 8 -7.39 -14.50 -12.63
CA ASP A 8 -8.25 -13.46 -13.20
C ASP A 8 -8.01 -12.14 -12.45
N LEU A 9 -7.21 -11.27 -13.06
CA LEU A 9 -6.91 -9.96 -12.47
C LEU A 9 -7.96 -8.90 -12.83
N THR A 10 -8.81 -9.15 -13.83
CA THR A 10 -9.84 -8.21 -14.28
C THR A 10 -10.88 -7.87 -13.20
N ARG A 11 -11.04 -8.76 -12.23
CA ARG A 11 -11.96 -8.63 -11.10
C ARG A 11 -11.45 -7.70 -9.99
N GLY A 12 -10.17 -7.32 -10.02
CA GLY A 12 -9.51 -6.52 -8.99
C GLY A 12 -8.87 -7.35 -7.88
N VAL A 13 -7.83 -6.77 -7.25
CA VAL A 13 -7.02 -7.44 -6.22
C VAL A 13 -6.92 -6.53 -4.99
N LEU A 14 -7.07 -7.13 -3.81
CA LEU A 14 -6.90 -6.41 -2.54
C LEU A 14 -5.47 -6.50 -2.02
N GLU A 15 -4.91 -5.38 -1.57
CA GLU A 15 -3.66 -5.39 -0.82
C GLU A 15 -3.88 -5.92 0.61
N THR A 16 -4.88 -5.35 1.29
CA THR A 16 -5.20 -5.66 2.69
C THR A 16 -6.58 -6.29 2.79
N PRO A 17 -6.76 -7.35 3.62
CA PRO A 17 -8.08 -7.89 3.91
C PRO A 17 -9.03 -6.82 4.44
N PRO A 18 -10.32 -6.87 4.10
CA PRO A 18 -11.29 -5.85 4.52
C PRO A 18 -11.34 -5.67 6.04
N ALA A 19 -11.34 -4.42 6.48
CA ALA A 19 -11.26 -4.08 7.90
C ALA A 19 -12.62 -4.14 8.64
N SER A 20 -13.74 -4.28 7.93
CA SER A 20 -15.11 -4.38 8.50
C SER A 20 -15.90 -5.55 7.91
N PRO A 21 -16.92 -6.10 8.62
CA PRO A 21 -17.76 -7.18 8.11
C PRO A 21 -18.48 -6.83 6.79
N LEU A 22 -18.98 -5.59 6.66
CA LEU A 22 -19.65 -5.14 5.44
C LEU A 22 -18.70 -5.07 4.25
N ALA A 23 -17.48 -4.56 4.46
CA ALA A 23 -16.45 -4.55 3.42
C ALA A 23 -16.01 -5.98 3.07
N ALA A 24 -15.91 -6.88 4.06
CA ALA A 24 -15.62 -8.30 3.84
C ALA A 24 -16.69 -8.99 2.99
N PHE A 25 -17.96 -8.69 3.24
CA PHE A 25 -19.07 -9.22 2.44
C PHE A 25 -19.03 -8.71 0.99
N ARG A 26 -18.80 -7.41 0.78
CA ARG A 26 -18.69 -6.81 -0.57
C ARG A 26 -17.49 -7.36 -1.34
N ALA A 27 -16.38 -7.59 -0.67
CA ALA A 27 -15.13 -8.04 -1.29
C ALA A 27 -14.89 -9.56 -1.17
N ARG A 28 -15.90 -10.36 -0.78
CA ARG A 28 -15.76 -11.79 -0.45
C ARG A 28 -15.20 -12.66 -1.60
N HIS A 29 -15.40 -12.21 -2.83
CA HIS A 29 -14.94 -12.90 -4.03
C HIS A 29 -13.63 -12.33 -4.57
N LEU A 30 -13.12 -11.22 -4.03
CA LEU A 30 -11.86 -10.65 -4.50
C LEU A 30 -10.68 -11.42 -3.87
N PRO A 31 -9.64 -11.73 -4.68
CA PRO A 31 -8.39 -12.24 -4.16
C PRO A 31 -7.60 -11.13 -3.47
N THR A 32 -6.80 -11.50 -2.48
CA THR A 32 -5.70 -10.65 -2.01
C THR A 32 -4.43 -10.91 -2.83
N LEU A 33 -3.55 -9.91 -2.96
CA LEU A 33 -2.25 -10.07 -3.62
C LEU A 33 -1.46 -11.24 -3.02
N ARG A 34 -1.47 -11.34 -1.69
CA ARG A 34 -0.82 -12.43 -0.96
C ARG A 34 -1.38 -13.81 -1.33
N GLU A 35 -2.69 -13.94 -1.51
CA GLU A 35 -3.31 -15.21 -1.94
C GLU A 35 -2.83 -15.60 -3.33
N LEU A 36 -2.79 -14.66 -4.28
CA LEU A 36 -2.32 -14.92 -5.65
C LEU A 36 -0.84 -15.33 -5.69
N VAL A 37 0.03 -14.57 -5.01
CA VAL A 37 1.46 -14.89 -4.90
C VAL A 37 1.67 -16.26 -4.22
N SER A 38 0.92 -16.55 -3.15
CA SER A 38 1.02 -17.84 -2.46
C SER A 38 0.52 -18.99 -3.33
N ALA A 39 -0.53 -18.76 -4.14
CA ALA A 39 -1.08 -19.74 -5.06
C ALA A 39 -0.08 -20.11 -6.15
N LEU A 40 0.57 -19.12 -6.78
CA LEU A 40 1.63 -19.36 -7.76
C LEU A 40 2.77 -20.18 -7.14
N ARG A 41 3.31 -19.75 -5.99
CA ARG A 41 4.43 -20.47 -5.35
C ARG A 41 4.08 -21.89 -4.91
N LYS A 42 2.89 -22.08 -4.34
CA LYS A 42 2.43 -23.43 -3.96
C LYS A 42 2.19 -24.28 -5.20
N GLY A 43 1.55 -23.73 -6.23
CA GLY A 43 1.30 -24.41 -7.50
C GLY A 43 2.58 -24.82 -8.23
N ALA A 44 3.65 -24.03 -8.12
CA ALA A 44 4.96 -24.37 -8.68
C ALA A 44 5.49 -25.71 -8.11
N ARG A 45 5.28 -25.95 -6.81
CA ARG A 45 5.73 -27.15 -6.07
C ARG A 45 4.72 -28.30 -6.02
N ASP A 46 3.49 -28.09 -6.49
CA ASP A 46 2.42 -29.09 -6.46
C ASP A 46 2.33 -29.83 -7.80
N ASP A 47 2.64 -31.13 -7.81
CA ASP A 47 2.62 -31.97 -9.02
C ASP A 47 1.23 -32.10 -9.64
N SER A 48 0.16 -31.86 -8.88
CA SER A 48 -1.20 -31.81 -9.43
C SER A 48 -1.48 -30.55 -10.24
N VAL A 49 -0.69 -29.49 -10.07
CA VAL A 49 -0.82 -28.26 -10.87
C VAL A 49 0.04 -28.41 -12.12
N VAL A 50 -0.60 -28.34 -13.30
CA VAL A 50 0.07 -28.59 -14.58
C VAL A 50 0.51 -27.32 -15.31
N GLY A 51 -0.02 -26.15 -14.92
CA GLY A 51 0.25 -24.88 -15.58
C GLY A 51 -0.58 -23.74 -15.00
N VAL A 52 -0.38 -22.55 -15.53
CA VAL A 52 -1.13 -21.35 -15.15
C VAL A 52 -1.53 -20.54 -16.37
N VAL A 53 -2.78 -20.08 -16.39
CA VAL A 53 -3.30 -19.11 -17.36
C VAL A 53 -3.77 -17.86 -16.63
N ALA A 54 -3.38 -16.68 -17.12
CA ALA A 54 -3.76 -15.40 -16.55
C ALA A 54 -4.59 -14.59 -17.52
N HIS A 55 -5.77 -14.15 -17.07
CA HIS A 55 -6.57 -13.13 -17.74
C HIS A 55 -6.18 -11.78 -17.17
N LEU A 56 -5.49 -10.99 -18.00
CA LEU A 56 -5.00 -9.66 -17.67
C LEU A 56 -5.91 -8.59 -18.28
N GLY A 57 -5.92 -7.40 -17.69
CA GLY A 57 -6.78 -6.29 -18.11
C GLY A 57 -7.62 -5.73 -16.96
N GLY A 58 -8.16 -4.51 -17.11
CA GLY A 58 -9.14 -3.89 -16.20
C GLY A 58 -8.69 -3.52 -14.77
N SER A 59 -7.66 -4.17 -14.23
CA SER A 59 -7.24 -4.03 -12.83
C SER A 59 -6.28 -2.86 -12.62
N ARG A 60 -6.54 -2.00 -11.63
CA ARG A 60 -5.65 -0.91 -11.21
C ARG A 60 -4.66 -1.39 -10.14
N LEU A 61 -3.74 -2.27 -10.53
CA LEU A 61 -2.59 -2.64 -9.69
C LEU A 61 -1.53 -1.53 -9.74
N SER A 62 -0.85 -1.28 -8.61
CA SER A 62 0.33 -0.43 -8.60
C SER A 62 1.52 -1.13 -9.27
N LEU A 63 2.53 -0.35 -9.65
CA LEU A 63 3.77 -0.91 -10.21
C LEU A 63 4.44 -1.89 -9.23
N ALA A 64 4.47 -1.57 -7.94
CA ALA A 64 5.00 -2.45 -6.90
C ALA A 64 4.24 -3.79 -6.81
N GLN A 65 2.90 -3.76 -6.86
CA GLN A 65 2.09 -4.98 -6.84
C GLN A 65 2.31 -5.84 -8.09
N VAL A 66 2.43 -5.20 -9.25
CA VAL A 66 2.78 -5.89 -10.49
C VAL A 66 4.17 -6.51 -10.40
N GLN A 67 5.17 -5.82 -9.87
CA GLN A 67 6.52 -6.37 -9.69
C GLN A 67 6.52 -7.58 -8.74
N GLU A 68 5.75 -7.54 -7.65
CA GLU A 68 5.60 -8.68 -6.74
C GLU A 68 4.91 -9.88 -7.41
N LEU A 69 3.93 -9.65 -8.29
CA LEU A 69 3.35 -10.72 -9.12
C LEU A 69 4.33 -11.24 -10.17
N ARG A 70 5.10 -10.36 -10.81
CA ARG A 70 6.12 -10.75 -11.80
C ARG A 70 7.17 -11.67 -11.20
N GLU A 71 7.64 -11.37 -9.98
CA GLU A 71 8.52 -12.26 -9.21
C GLU A 71 7.86 -13.63 -8.98
N ALA A 72 6.59 -13.64 -8.55
CA ALA A 72 5.88 -14.90 -8.30
C ALA A 72 5.63 -15.74 -9.57
N VAL A 73 5.39 -15.10 -10.71
CA VAL A 73 5.29 -15.77 -12.02
C VAL A 73 6.65 -16.28 -12.47
N ALA A 74 7.72 -15.49 -12.30
CA ALA A 74 9.08 -15.94 -12.59
C ALA A 74 9.46 -17.17 -11.75
N ASP A 75 9.17 -17.14 -10.44
CA ASP A 75 9.34 -18.28 -9.54
C ASP A 75 8.55 -19.50 -10.03
N PHE A 76 7.28 -19.34 -10.42
CA PHE A 76 6.46 -20.44 -10.94
C PHE A 76 7.09 -21.09 -12.16
N ARG A 77 7.58 -20.29 -13.10
CA ARG A 77 8.17 -20.76 -14.36
C ARG A 77 9.45 -21.56 -14.15
N THR A 78 10.16 -21.38 -13.04
CA THR A 78 11.33 -22.22 -12.71
C THR A 78 10.97 -23.70 -12.53
N SER A 79 9.70 -24.04 -12.28
CA SER A 79 9.25 -25.43 -12.22
C SER A 79 9.09 -26.09 -13.60
N GLY A 80 9.29 -25.35 -14.69
CA GLY A 80 9.09 -25.84 -16.07
C GLY A 80 7.62 -25.98 -16.49
N LYS A 81 6.67 -25.57 -15.64
CA LYS A 81 5.24 -25.58 -15.96
C LYS A 81 4.89 -24.33 -16.79
N PRO A 82 4.07 -24.45 -17.86
CA PRO A 82 3.75 -23.31 -18.71
C PRO A 82 2.97 -22.24 -17.96
N ALA A 83 3.34 -20.98 -18.19
CA ALA A 83 2.61 -19.80 -17.77
C ALA A 83 2.18 -18.97 -18.98
N VAL A 84 0.87 -18.85 -19.21
CA VAL A 84 0.31 -18.12 -20.36
C VAL A 84 -0.48 -16.91 -19.87
N ALA A 85 -0.26 -15.76 -20.49
CA ALA A 85 -1.07 -14.56 -20.31
C ALA A 85 -1.98 -14.36 -21.52
N TRP A 86 -3.22 -13.94 -21.28
CA TRP A 86 -4.17 -13.53 -22.31
C TRP A 86 -4.87 -12.23 -21.90
N SER A 87 -5.15 -11.38 -22.89
CA SER A 87 -5.98 -10.18 -22.74
C SER A 87 -6.80 -9.95 -24.00
N GLU A 88 -8.01 -9.42 -23.86
CA GLU A 88 -8.76 -8.81 -24.97
C GLU A 88 -7.94 -7.68 -25.58
N SER A 89 -7.36 -6.85 -24.72
CA SER A 89 -6.56 -5.70 -25.11
C SER A 89 -5.68 -5.27 -23.94
N PHE A 90 -4.48 -4.78 -24.21
CA PHE A 90 -3.72 -4.05 -23.21
C PHE A 90 -4.05 -2.56 -23.35
N GLY A 91 -5.29 -2.23 -22.98
CA GLY A 91 -5.88 -0.89 -23.05
C GLY A 91 -6.65 -0.65 -24.35
N GLU A 92 -7.91 -0.20 -24.23
CA GLU A 92 -8.76 0.25 -25.34
C GLU A 92 -9.11 1.72 -25.09
N SER A 93 -8.37 2.65 -25.68
CA SER A 93 -8.43 4.09 -25.32
C SER A 93 -8.11 4.38 -23.83
N GLY A 94 -7.39 3.48 -23.16
CA GLY A 94 -7.00 3.56 -21.74
C GLY A 94 -5.55 3.14 -21.51
N GLN A 95 -5.13 3.07 -20.24
CA GLN A 95 -3.75 2.76 -19.88
C GLN A 95 -3.47 1.25 -19.93
N GLY A 96 -2.58 0.82 -20.83
CA GLY A 96 -2.18 -0.58 -21.02
C GLY A 96 -0.80 -0.95 -20.45
N THR A 97 0.04 0.03 -20.17
CA THR A 97 1.47 -0.15 -19.85
C THR A 97 1.72 -1.11 -18.68
N VAL A 98 1.04 -0.94 -17.54
CA VAL A 98 1.29 -1.74 -16.32
C VAL A 98 0.75 -3.18 -16.45
N PRO A 99 -0.48 -3.42 -16.95
CA PRO A 99 -0.94 -4.77 -17.25
C PRO A 99 -0.08 -5.50 -18.29
N TYR A 100 0.36 -4.82 -19.35
CA TYR A 100 1.27 -5.41 -20.33
C TYR A 100 2.64 -5.71 -19.70
N TYR A 101 3.15 -4.79 -18.88
CA TYR A 101 4.36 -5.04 -18.10
C TYR A 101 4.23 -6.32 -17.28
N LEU A 102 3.10 -6.58 -16.61
CA LEU A 102 2.86 -7.87 -15.94
C LEU A 102 2.90 -9.06 -16.92
N ALA A 103 2.22 -8.95 -18.06
CA ALA A 103 2.14 -10.01 -19.07
C ALA A 103 3.51 -10.51 -19.52
N THR A 104 4.52 -9.63 -19.63
CA THR A 104 5.88 -10.03 -20.02
C THR A 104 6.59 -10.99 -19.04
N ALA A 105 6.06 -11.20 -17.82
CA ALA A 105 6.63 -12.19 -16.91
C ALA A 105 6.28 -13.64 -17.30
N PHE A 106 5.21 -13.83 -18.08
CA PHE A 106 4.74 -15.13 -18.56
C PHE A 106 5.64 -15.68 -19.67
N ASP A 107 5.46 -16.96 -20.02
CA ASP A 107 6.17 -17.61 -21.12
C ASP A 107 5.61 -17.17 -22.47
N GLU A 108 4.28 -17.04 -22.54
CA GLU A 108 3.56 -16.70 -23.76
C GLU A 108 2.48 -15.64 -23.47
N ILE A 109 2.35 -14.67 -24.36
CA ILE A 109 1.35 -13.61 -24.33
C ILE A 109 0.47 -13.75 -25.56
N TRP A 110 -0.81 -14.01 -25.32
CA TRP A 110 -1.85 -13.98 -26.33
C TRP A 110 -2.62 -12.67 -26.24
N LEU A 111 -2.95 -12.12 -27.40
CA LEU A 111 -3.77 -10.92 -27.54
C LEU A 111 -4.94 -11.20 -28.48
N GLN A 112 -6.13 -10.70 -28.16
CA GLN A 112 -7.24 -10.82 -29.10
C GLN A 112 -6.92 -10.06 -30.41
N PRO A 113 -7.27 -10.61 -31.60
CA PRO A 113 -6.92 -9.96 -32.88
C PRO A 113 -7.45 -8.53 -33.05
N SER A 114 -8.55 -8.19 -32.37
CA SER A 114 -9.16 -6.85 -32.40
C SER A 114 -8.66 -5.92 -31.30
N GLY A 115 -7.75 -6.39 -30.44
CA GLY A 115 -7.22 -5.62 -29.32
C GLY A 115 -6.08 -4.70 -29.72
N ASP A 116 -5.67 -3.87 -28.76
CA ASP A 116 -4.57 -2.93 -28.92
C ASP A 116 -3.53 -3.12 -27.79
N LEU A 117 -2.31 -2.66 -28.07
CA LEU A 117 -1.24 -2.48 -27.08
C LEU A 117 -1.08 -0.98 -26.80
N ALA A 118 -1.86 -0.46 -25.84
CA ALA A 118 -1.74 0.91 -25.36
C ALA A 118 -0.61 1.06 -24.30
N ILE A 119 0.60 0.68 -24.68
CA ILE A 119 1.82 0.81 -23.87
C ILE A 119 2.40 2.24 -23.94
N THR A 120 1.58 3.24 -23.61
CA THR A 120 1.81 4.67 -23.88
C THR A 120 2.71 5.39 -22.87
N GLY A 121 3.62 4.66 -22.21
CA GLY A 121 4.58 5.22 -21.26
C GLY A 121 4.03 5.45 -19.85
N VAL A 122 4.61 6.43 -19.15
CA VAL A 122 4.34 6.76 -17.74
C VAL A 122 4.08 8.26 -17.59
N THR A 123 3.07 8.62 -16.81
CA THR A 123 2.80 10.00 -16.43
C THR A 123 2.58 10.11 -14.93
N VAL A 124 3.15 11.15 -14.32
CA VAL A 124 2.86 11.55 -12.95
C VAL A 124 2.06 12.83 -13.03
N GLN A 125 0.82 12.79 -12.54
CA GLN A 125 -0.10 13.92 -12.56
C GLN A 125 -0.37 14.39 -11.12
N ALA A 126 -0.52 15.70 -10.98
CA ALA A 126 -0.93 16.34 -9.73
C ALA A 126 -2.15 17.22 -9.99
N VAL A 127 -3.09 17.20 -9.04
CA VAL A 127 -4.26 18.09 -9.06
C VAL A 127 -4.00 19.26 -8.12
N PHE A 128 -4.35 20.46 -8.59
CA PHE A 128 -4.24 21.71 -7.85
C PHE A 128 -5.63 22.33 -7.75
N ILE A 129 -6.11 22.53 -6.52
CA ILE A 129 -7.46 23.04 -6.28
C ILE A 129 -7.46 24.47 -5.73
N ARG A 130 -6.30 25.12 -5.60
CA ARG A 130 -6.19 26.49 -5.09
C ARG A 130 -7.16 27.46 -5.77
N GLY A 131 -7.22 27.43 -7.10
CA GLY A 131 -8.12 28.30 -7.87
C GLY A 131 -9.61 28.03 -7.61
N ALA A 132 -9.98 26.79 -7.27
CA ALA A 132 -11.34 26.44 -6.86
C ALA A 132 -11.63 26.91 -5.43
N LEU A 133 -10.66 26.79 -4.51
CA LEU A 133 -10.76 27.28 -3.14
C LEU A 133 -10.91 28.80 -3.08
N ASP A 134 -10.12 29.55 -3.86
CA ASP A 134 -10.24 31.02 -3.99
C ASP A 134 -11.68 31.39 -4.42
N LYS A 135 -12.23 30.68 -5.42
CA LYS A 135 -13.61 30.88 -5.91
C LYS A 135 -14.66 30.48 -4.88
N ALA A 136 -14.40 29.49 -4.04
CA ALA A 136 -15.31 29.06 -2.98
C ALA A 136 -15.27 30.00 -1.76
N GLY A 137 -14.24 30.84 -1.62
CA GLY A 137 -14.02 31.60 -0.39
C GLY A 137 -13.40 30.76 0.73
N VAL A 138 -12.59 29.77 0.36
CA VAL A 138 -11.81 28.96 1.31
C VAL A 138 -10.36 29.42 1.26
N ILE A 139 -9.78 29.76 2.41
CA ILE A 139 -8.40 30.24 2.53
C ILE A 139 -7.52 29.09 3.06
N PRO A 140 -6.68 28.46 2.23
CA PRO A 140 -5.77 27.40 2.68
C PRO A 140 -4.57 28.01 3.41
N GLN A 141 -4.39 27.68 4.68
CA GLN A 141 -3.25 28.07 5.51
C GLN A 141 -2.46 26.83 5.93
N PHE A 142 -1.46 26.47 5.12
CA PHE A 142 -0.61 25.30 5.33
C PHE A 142 0.86 25.67 5.41
N GLY A 143 1.52 25.25 6.49
CA GLY A 143 2.97 25.26 6.62
C GLY A 143 3.55 23.91 6.22
N LYS A 144 4.73 23.93 5.59
CA LYS A 144 5.49 22.73 5.22
C LYS A 144 6.97 22.92 5.53
N ARG A 145 7.70 21.81 5.66
CA ARG A 145 9.16 21.84 5.80
C ARG A 145 9.83 21.24 4.59
N ARG A 146 10.60 22.13 3.94
CA ARG A 146 11.38 21.93 2.73
C ARG A 146 10.52 21.78 1.47
N GLU A 147 11.18 21.95 0.34
CA GLU A 147 10.56 22.24 -0.95
C GLU A 147 9.86 21.03 -1.60
N TYR A 148 10.35 19.81 -1.35
CA TYR A 148 9.76 18.61 -1.95
C TYR A 148 8.56 18.07 -1.15
N LYS A 149 8.18 18.70 -0.03
CA LYS A 149 6.97 18.33 0.73
C LYS A 149 5.71 18.91 0.06
N THR A 150 5.40 18.44 -1.14
CA THR A 150 4.43 19.07 -2.06
C THR A 150 2.96 18.73 -1.80
N ALA A 151 2.61 17.91 -0.82
CA ALA A 151 1.19 17.56 -0.60
C ALA A 151 0.32 18.76 -0.18
N ALA A 152 0.93 19.78 0.44
CA ALA A 152 0.24 21.06 0.71
C ALA A 152 -0.02 21.86 -0.57
N ASP A 153 0.81 21.68 -1.61
CA ASP A 153 0.76 22.45 -2.86
C ASP A 153 -0.55 22.21 -3.61
N THR A 154 -1.16 21.03 -3.48
CA THR A 154 -2.52 20.76 -3.98
C THR A 154 -3.53 21.81 -3.52
N PHE A 155 -3.37 22.35 -2.32
CA PHE A 155 -4.27 23.35 -1.73
C PHE A 155 -3.72 24.77 -1.88
N THR A 156 -2.41 24.97 -1.78
CA THR A 156 -1.81 26.32 -1.73
C THR A 156 -1.42 26.87 -3.09
N GLU A 157 -1.06 26.00 -4.04
CA GLU A 157 -0.56 26.35 -5.38
C GLU A 157 -1.59 26.08 -6.47
N LYS A 158 -1.45 26.77 -7.60
CA LYS A 158 -2.28 26.56 -8.81
C LYS A 158 -1.66 25.58 -9.81
N GLU A 159 -0.38 25.33 -9.67
CA GLU A 159 0.40 24.46 -10.54
C GLU A 159 1.60 23.87 -9.80
N MET A 160 2.30 22.95 -10.46
CA MET A 160 3.44 22.26 -9.88
C MET A 160 4.64 23.21 -9.73
N THR A 161 5.15 23.32 -8.50
CA THR A 161 6.39 24.05 -8.19
C THR A 161 7.59 23.42 -8.90
N GLU A 162 8.66 24.18 -9.10
CA GLU A 162 9.89 23.66 -9.76
C GLU A 162 10.47 22.43 -9.03
N PRO A 163 10.65 22.43 -7.68
CA PRO A 163 11.06 21.23 -6.96
C PRO A 163 10.05 20.08 -7.06
N GLY A 164 8.76 20.39 -7.06
CA GLY A 164 7.71 19.39 -7.28
C GLY A 164 7.82 18.73 -8.66
N ARG A 165 8.15 19.51 -9.69
CA ARG A 165 8.36 19.04 -11.06
C ARG A 165 9.60 18.19 -11.18
N GLU A 166 10.70 18.60 -10.58
CA GLU A 166 11.94 17.80 -10.54
C GLU A 166 11.68 16.42 -9.91
N MET A 167 11.03 16.38 -8.75
CA MET A 167 10.68 15.12 -8.07
C MET A 167 9.73 14.26 -8.91
N ALA A 168 8.66 14.85 -9.46
CA ALA A 168 7.69 14.13 -10.29
C ALA A 168 8.34 13.56 -11.57
N SER A 169 9.23 14.32 -12.22
CA SER A 169 10.00 13.86 -13.37
C SER A 169 10.87 12.66 -13.03
N ARG A 170 11.64 12.71 -11.92
CA ARG A 170 12.47 11.56 -11.53
C ARG A 170 11.63 10.31 -11.20
N LEU A 171 10.48 10.48 -10.55
CA LEU A 171 9.56 9.35 -10.29
C LEU A 171 9.03 8.73 -11.59
N ALA A 172 8.66 9.57 -12.57
CA ALA A 172 8.20 9.11 -13.88
C ALA A 172 9.32 8.39 -14.65
N GLU A 173 10.53 8.97 -14.68
CA GLU A 173 11.72 8.41 -15.32
C GLU A 173 12.09 7.05 -14.71
N SER A 174 12.20 6.95 -13.39
CA SER A 174 12.53 5.70 -12.71
C SER A 174 11.50 4.61 -12.97
N ALA A 175 10.20 4.92 -12.91
CA ALA A 175 9.15 3.97 -13.23
C ALA A 175 9.20 3.53 -14.72
N TYR A 176 9.50 4.47 -15.62
CA TYR A 176 9.62 4.19 -17.05
C TYR A 176 10.84 3.31 -17.36
N GLU A 177 11.99 3.59 -16.76
CA GLU A 177 13.22 2.79 -16.83
C GLU A 177 12.94 1.33 -16.44
N GLN A 178 12.29 1.12 -15.28
CA GLN A 178 11.95 -0.21 -14.77
C GLN A 178 11.01 -1.00 -15.71
N ILE A 179 10.04 -0.31 -16.33
CA ILE A 179 9.10 -0.92 -17.28
C ILE A 179 9.81 -1.29 -18.58
N VAL A 180 10.55 -0.34 -19.16
CA VAL A 180 11.29 -0.53 -20.41
C VAL A 180 12.29 -1.67 -20.28
N GLU A 181 13.07 -1.70 -19.19
CA GLU A 181 14.05 -2.76 -18.94
C GLU A 181 13.38 -4.12 -18.80
N GLY A 182 12.30 -4.21 -18.00
CA GLY A 182 11.63 -5.49 -17.83
C GLY A 182 10.88 -5.98 -19.07
N ILE A 183 10.44 -5.09 -19.97
CA ILE A 183 9.92 -5.48 -21.30
C ILE A 183 11.07 -5.95 -22.19
N ALA A 184 12.14 -5.16 -22.29
CA ALA A 184 13.32 -5.43 -23.11
C ALA A 184 13.91 -6.82 -22.82
N VAL A 185 14.18 -7.11 -21.54
CA VAL A 185 14.72 -8.41 -21.10
C VAL A 185 13.79 -9.57 -21.48
N ARG A 186 12.48 -9.41 -21.30
CA ARG A 186 11.52 -10.51 -21.46
C ARG A 186 11.10 -10.75 -22.90
N ARG A 187 11.02 -9.69 -23.71
CA ARG A 187 10.71 -9.75 -25.14
C ARG A 187 11.96 -9.87 -26.01
N ARG A 188 13.17 -9.86 -25.41
CA ARG A 188 14.47 -9.93 -26.08
C ARG A 188 14.64 -8.80 -27.11
N LEU A 189 14.25 -7.59 -26.70
CA LEU A 189 14.36 -6.36 -27.48
C LEU A 189 15.38 -5.44 -26.83
N ASP A 190 16.02 -4.58 -27.63
CA ASP A 190 16.81 -3.47 -27.09
C ASP A 190 15.93 -2.43 -26.41
N THR A 191 16.42 -1.81 -25.33
CA THR A 191 15.65 -0.78 -24.62
C THR A 191 15.31 0.42 -25.51
N THR A 192 16.16 0.77 -26.49
CA THR A 192 15.87 1.79 -27.51
C THR A 192 14.66 1.40 -28.35
N ARG A 193 14.60 0.13 -28.79
CA ARG A 193 13.48 -0.38 -29.59
C ARG A 193 12.17 -0.38 -28.80
N VAL A 194 12.22 -0.73 -27.52
CA VAL A 194 11.03 -0.65 -26.65
C VAL A 194 10.53 0.79 -26.52
N ARG A 195 11.43 1.77 -26.36
CA ARG A 195 11.05 3.20 -26.29
C ARG A 195 10.40 3.67 -27.60
N GLU A 196 10.96 3.31 -28.75
CA GLU A 196 10.35 3.62 -30.06
C GLU A 196 8.93 3.06 -30.16
N LEU A 197 8.73 1.81 -29.73
CA LEU A 197 7.41 1.16 -29.76
C LEU A 197 6.42 1.88 -28.83
N VAL A 198 6.86 2.28 -27.64
CA VAL A 198 6.06 3.11 -26.71
C VAL A 198 5.67 4.45 -27.35
N ASP A 199 6.60 5.12 -28.03
CA ASP A 199 6.35 6.42 -28.66
C ASP A 199 5.39 6.33 -29.87
N THR A 200 5.29 5.15 -30.48
CA THR A 200 4.33 4.86 -31.56
C THR A 200 3.01 4.24 -31.09
N ALA A 201 2.89 3.89 -29.80
CA ALA A 201 1.69 3.27 -29.26
C ALA A 201 0.50 4.26 -29.19
N PRO A 202 -0.76 3.79 -29.26
CA PRO A 202 -1.20 2.40 -29.23
C PRO A 202 -0.90 1.63 -30.52
N LEU A 203 -0.48 0.37 -30.38
CA LEU A 203 -0.21 -0.51 -31.52
C LEU A 203 -1.36 -1.49 -31.72
N PRO A 204 -1.85 -1.70 -32.95
CA PRO A 204 -2.76 -2.80 -33.27
C PRO A 204 -2.15 -4.15 -32.89
N ALA A 205 -2.98 -5.14 -32.60
CA ALA A 205 -2.52 -6.49 -32.23
C ALA A 205 -1.53 -7.10 -33.23
N GLN A 206 -1.75 -6.92 -34.53
CA GLN A 206 -0.86 -7.42 -35.59
C GLN A 206 0.53 -6.79 -35.50
N ASP A 207 0.61 -5.47 -35.35
CA ASP A 207 1.88 -4.75 -35.20
C ASP A 207 2.60 -5.19 -33.92
N GLY A 208 1.84 -5.47 -32.86
CA GLY A 208 2.35 -6.07 -31.62
C GLY A 208 2.98 -7.44 -31.83
N LEU A 209 2.36 -8.29 -32.66
CA LEU A 209 2.89 -9.60 -33.01
C LEU A 209 4.18 -9.46 -33.84
N ASP A 210 4.14 -8.62 -34.88
CA ASP A 210 5.25 -8.40 -35.80
C ASP A 210 6.47 -7.78 -35.10
N ALA A 211 6.22 -6.90 -34.11
CA ALA A 211 7.26 -6.31 -33.25
C ALA A 211 7.77 -7.26 -32.15
N GLY A 212 7.20 -8.46 -32.01
CA GLY A 212 7.55 -9.42 -30.97
C GLY A 212 7.11 -9.00 -29.57
N LEU A 213 6.13 -8.11 -29.42
CA LEU A 213 5.54 -7.70 -28.14
C LEU A 213 4.52 -8.73 -27.62
N VAL A 214 3.86 -9.46 -28.52
CA VAL A 214 2.99 -10.60 -28.18
C VAL A 214 3.44 -11.82 -28.99
N ASP A 215 3.04 -13.01 -28.55
CA ASP A 215 3.47 -14.28 -29.16
C ASP A 215 2.41 -14.84 -30.10
N ARG A 216 1.12 -14.63 -29.78
CA ARG A 216 0.00 -15.12 -30.58
C ARG A 216 -1.18 -14.18 -30.57
N LEU A 217 -1.95 -14.25 -31.65
CA LEU A 217 -3.26 -13.62 -31.75
C LEU A 217 -4.35 -14.69 -31.66
N GLY A 218 -5.29 -14.50 -30.74
CA GLY A 218 -6.38 -15.45 -30.53
C GLY A 218 -7.36 -15.02 -29.44
N TYR A 219 -8.54 -15.61 -29.48
CA TYR A 219 -9.56 -15.43 -28.48
C TYR A 219 -9.26 -16.26 -27.24
N ARG A 220 -9.94 -15.94 -26.13
CA ARG A 220 -9.80 -16.66 -24.87
C ARG A 220 -10.00 -18.18 -25.03
N SER A 221 -10.96 -18.59 -25.86
CA SER A 221 -11.22 -20.00 -26.18
C SER A 221 -10.00 -20.68 -26.79
N ASP A 222 -9.33 -20.00 -27.72
CA ASP A 222 -8.20 -20.55 -28.47
C ASP A 222 -7.01 -20.86 -27.56
N VAL A 223 -6.83 -20.06 -26.49
CA VAL A 223 -5.83 -20.31 -25.45
C VAL A 223 -6.12 -21.63 -24.73
N TYR A 224 -7.37 -21.87 -24.33
CA TYR A 224 -7.74 -23.10 -23.64
C TYR A 224 -7.66 -24.31 -24.55
N ASP A 225 -8.14 -24.19 -25.79
CA ASP A 225 -8.06 -25.24 -26.80
C ASP A 225 -6.60 -25.65 -27.05
N GLU A 226 -5.67 -24.69 -27.04
CA GLU A 226 -4.24 -24.98 -27.18
C GLU A 226 -3.64 -25.62 -25.93
N LEU A 227 -3.99 -25.13 -24.74
CA LEU A 227 -3.52 -25.73 -23.47
C LEU A 227 -4.04 -27.17 -23.30
N GLU A 228 -5.26 -27.49 -23.74
CA GLU A 228 -5.81 -28.87 -23.70
C GLU A 228 -5.06 -29.85 -24.61
N LYS A 229 -4.45 -29.38 -25.69
CA LYS A 229 -3.59 -30.22 -26.55
C LYS A 229 -2.24 -30.53 -25.89
N GLN A 230 -1.74 -29.59 -25.10
CA GLN A 230 -0.39 -29.65 -24.51
C GLN A 230 -0.39 -30.27 -23.10
N LEU A 231 -1.47 -30.09 -22.34
CA LEU A 231 -1.57 -30.44 -20.93
C LEU A 231 -2.75 -31.37 -20.66
N GLN A 232 -2.52 -32.38 -19.83
CA GLN A 232 -3.60 -33.23 -19.33
C GLN A 232 -4.14 -32.67 -18.02
N TYR A 233 -5.30 -32.01 -18.08
CA TYR A 233 -6.01 -31.50 -16.91
C TYR A 233 -7.52 -31.72 -17.03
N ASP A 234 -8.18 -31.76 -15.87
CA ASP A 234 -9.60 -32.03 -15.71
C ASP A 234 -10.27 -31.11 -14.69
N ASP A 235 -9.48 -30.27 -14.00
CA ASP A 235 -9.97 -29.16 -13.17
C ASP A 235 -9.34 -27.83 -13.62
N ARG A 236 -10.16 -26.77 -13.61
CA ARG A 236 -9.73 -25.38 -13.77
C ARG A 236 -10.08 -24.62 -12.52
N LEU A 237 -9.10 -23.96 -11.92
CA LEU A 237 -9.28 -23.39 -10.61
C LEU A 237 -8.63 -22.02 -10.46
N LEU A 238 -9.44 -21.04 -10.08
CA LEU A 238 -8.96 -19.73 -9.63
C LEU A 238 -7.90 -19.87 -8.53
N ALA A 239 -6.80 -19.16 -8.68
CA ALA A 239 -5.64 -19.19 -7.78
C ALA A 239 -6.02 -18.97 -6.30
N GLU A 240 -6.93 -18.04 -6.01
CA GLU A 240 -7.41 -17.81 -4.65
C GLU A 240 -8.25 -18.98 -4.11
N ARG A 241 -9.02 -19.65 -4.97
CA ARG A 241 -9.77 -20.86 -4.58
C ARG A 241 -8.84 -22.03 -4.36
N TYR A 242 -7.74 -22.12 -5.12
CA TYR A 242 -6.71 -23.13 -4.94
C TYR A 242 -6.07 -23.05 -3.54
N ILE A 243 -5.75 -21.85 -3.06
CA ILE A 243 -5.21 -21.65 -1.70
C ILE A 243 -6.26 -21.82 -0.60
N ARG A 244 -7.51 -21.44 -0.85
CA ARG A 244 -8.60 -21.60 0.12
C ARG A 244 -9.10 -23.04 0.23
N ARG A 245 -8.86 -23.89 -0.77
CA ARG A 245 -9.12 -25.34 -0.66
C ARG A 245 -8.19 -25.89 0.42
N GLY A 246 -8.80 -26.50 1.44
CA GLY A 246 -8.08 -27.19 2.51
C GLY A 246 -7.20 -28.34 2.00
N PRO A 247 -6.54 -29.06 2.91
CA PRO A 247 -5.67 -30.18 2.57
C PRO A 247 -6.38 -31.20 1.66
N ARG A 248 -5.73 -31.62 0.56
CA ARG A 248 -6.31 -32.51 -0.45
C ARG A 248 -5.96 -33.98 -0.23
N SER A 249 -4.96 -34.25 0.60
CA SER A 249 -4.50 -35.59 0.95
C SER A 249 -4.37 -35.76 2.46
N LEU A 250 -4.25 -37.01 2.92
CA LEU A 250 -3.92 -37.31 4.32
C LEU A 250 -2.54 -36.75 4.72
N GLU A 251 -1.63 -36.60 3.76
CA GLU A 251 -0.31 -35.98 3.99
C GLU A 251 -0.42 -34.46 4.13
N ASP A 252 -1.21 -33.79 3.29
CA ASP A 252 -1.54 -32.37 3.46
C ASP A 252 -2.25 -32.13 4.79
N LEU A 253 -3.17 -33.03 5.16
CA LEU A 253 -3.84 -33.02 6.45
C LEU A 253 -2.81 -33.09 7.57
N ARG A 254 -1.87 -34.05 7.52
CA ARG A 254 -0.76 -34.15 8.49
C ARG A 254 0.12 -32.89 8.56
N LYS A 255 0.34 -32.19 7.44
CA LYS A 255 1.05 -30.89 7.38
C LYS A 255 0.22 -29.73 7.98
N THR A 256 -1.11 -29.83 7.96
CA THR A 256 -2.05 -28.87 8.57
C THR A 256 -2.47 -29.21 10.01
N VAL A 257 -2.30 -30.46 10.46
CA VAL A 257 -2.52 -30.87 11.85
C VAL A 257 -1.48 -30.17 12.72
N PRO A 258 -1.91 -29.42 13.77
CA PRO A 258 -0.99 -28.70 14.63
C PRO A 258 -0.17 -29.69 15.47
N TRP A 259 1.01 -30.05 14.96
CA TRP A 259 2.10 -30.55 15.80
C TRP A 259 2.42 -29.51 16.88
N PRO A 260 2.88 -29.91 18.08
CA PRO A 260 3.16 -28.92 19.12
C PRO A 260 4.19 -27.89 18.64
N GLN A 261 3.88 -26.61 18.87
CA GLN A 261 4.81 -25.47 18.96
C GLN A 261 5.69 -25.15 17.72
N LYS A 262 5.19 -25.25 16.46
CA LYS A 262 5.95 -24.67 15.31
C LYS A 262 6.34 -23.21 15.57
N PRO A 263 7.60 -22.80 15.31
CA PRO A 263 8.01 -21.41 15.39
C PRO A 263 7.21 -20.56 14.40
N LEU A 264 6.97 -19.30 14.77
CA LEU A 264 6.13 -18.39 14.01
C LEU A 264 6.92 -17.18 13.52
N VAL A 265 6.57 -16.72 12.33
CA VAL A 265 6.83 -15.36 11.88
C VAL A 265 5.54 -14.57 11.94
N ALA A 266 5.52 -13.50 12.73
CA ALA A 266 4.37 -12.63 12.84
C ALA A 266 4.39 -11.57 11.73
N VAL A 267 3.22 -11.30 11.15
CA VAL A 267 3.01 -10.25 10.16
C VAL A 267 2.15 -9.17 10.82
N VAL A 268 2.76 -8.04 11.14
CA VAL A 268 2.07 -6.86 11.67
C VAL A 268 1.86 -5.89 10.52
N ARG A 269 0.63 -5.39 10.35
CA ARG A 269 0.27 -4.53 9.22
C ARG A 269 0.09 -3.08 9.66
N VAL A 270 0.64 -2.16 8.88
CA VAL A 270 0.37 -0.73 8.95
C VAL A 270 -0.15 -0.30 7.58
N ALA A 271 -1.46 -0.18 7.45
CA ALA A 271 -2.14 0.13 6.19
C ALA A 271 -2.95 1.43 6.28
N GLY A 272 -2.87 2.24 5.23
CA GLY A 272 -3.54 3.53 5.10
C GLY A 272 -3.04 4.60 6.07
N GLY A 273 -3.85 5.64 6.30
CA GLY A 273 -3.46 6.80 7.11
C GLY A 273 -3.15 6.42 8.57
N ILE A 274 -2.08 6.99 9.13
CA ILE A 274 -1.66 6.75 10.52
C ILE A 274 -2.25 7.82 11.44
N SER A 275 -2.94 7.40 12.50
CA SER A 275 -3.59 8.29 13.48
C SER A 275 -3.29 7.92 14.93
N VAL A 276 -3.51 8.86 15.84
CA VAL A 276 -3.50 8.59 17.28
C VAL A 276 -4.74 7.77 17.62
N GLY A 277 -4.60 6.80 18.52
CA GLY A 277 -5.72 5.99 18.98
C GLY A 277 -5.86 4.66 18.25
N ARG A 278 -7.10 4.18 18.11
CA ARG A 278 -7.45 2.90 17.48
C ARG A 278 -7.61 3.03 15.97
N ASN A 279 -7.53 1.89 15.26
CA ASN A 279 -7.82 1.85 13.82
C ASN A 279 -9.18 2.48 13.51
N SER A 280 -9.18 3.49 12.65
CA SER A 280 -10.41 4.08 12.10
C SER A 280 -10.69 3.50 10.72
N ASN A 281 -11.93 3.08 10.47
CA ASN A 281 -12.41 2.81 9.12
C ASN A 281 -13.35 3.95 8.75
N SER A 282 -12.91 4.86 7.87
CA SER A 282 -13.83 5.86 7.34
C SER A 282 -14.56 5.28 6.12
N PRO A 283 -15.90 5.40 6.00
CA PRO A 283 -16.64 5.03 4.80
C PRO A 283 -16.11 5.69 3.52
N MET A 284 -15.45 6.87 3.63
CA MET A 284 -14.85 7.61 2.53
C MET A 284 -13.31 7.58 2.49
N GLY A 285 -12.64 7.13 3.56
CA GLY A 285 -11.19 7.26 3.74
C GLY A 285 -10.38 5.95 3.72
N GLY A 286 -11.01 4.81 3.47
CA GLY A 286 -10.34 3.50 3.46
C GLY A 286 -9.90 3.02 4.86
N PRO A 287 -9.09 1.95 4.94
CA PRO A 287 -8.54 1.47 6.21
C PRO A 287 -7.52 2.48 6.78
N GLY A 288 -7.56 2.74 8.08
CA GLY A 288 -6.57 3.54 8.80
C GLY A 288 -5.90 2.76 9.93
N SER A 289 -4.64 3.09 10.21
CA SER A 289 -3.83 2.46 11.25
C SER A 289 -3.70 3.38 12.47
N GLY A 290 -4.24 2.94 13.60
CA GLY A 290 -4.12 3.62 14.87
C GLY A 290 -2.90 3.15 15.65
N SER A 291 -2.16 4.10 16.24
CA SER A 291 -0.98 3.81 17.08
C SER A 291 -1.27 2.83 18.22
N ASP A 292 -2.43 2.89 18.87
CA ASP A 292 -2.79 1.98 19.96
C ASP A 292 -2.96 0.55 19.45
N THR A 293 -3.64 0.39 18.31
CA THR A 293 -3.91 -0.93 17.72
C THR A 293 -2.63 -1.59 17.20
N VAL A 294 -1.78 -0.83 16.52
CA VAL A 294 -0.49 -1.33 16.02
C VAL A 294 0.47 -1.60 17.18
N GLY A 295 0.55 -0.70 18.16
CA GLY A 295 1.37 -0.88 19.35
C GLY A 295 0.97 -2.11 20.15
N ALA A 296 -0.34 -2.31 20.40
CA ALA A 296 -0.85 -3.50 21.08
C ALA A 296 -0.53 -4.79 20.29
N ALA A 297 -0.60 -4.76 18.95
CA ALA A 297 -0.19 -5.88 18.11
C ALA A 297 1.30 -6.22 18.25
N LEU A 298 2.18 -5.21 18.27
CA LEU A 298 3.61 -5.39 18.48
C LEU A 298 3.94 -5.92 19.89
N ARG A 299 3.25 -5.43 20.93
CA ARG A 299 3.38 -5.94 22.30
C ARG A 299 2.91 -7.38 22.43
N ALA A 300 1.76 -7.73 21.85
CA ALA A 300 1.26 -9.10 21.82
C ALA A 300 2.21 -10.06 21.07
N VAL A 301 2.91 -9.56 20.03
CA VAL A 301 3.97 -10.31 19.38
C VAL A 301 5.17 -10.51 20.30
N ALA A 302 5.57 -9.49 21.05
CA ALA A 302 6.65 -9.59 22.02
C ALA A 302 6.34 -10.62 23.13
N GLU A 303 5.09 -10.73 23.57
CA GLU A 303 4.67 -11.70 24.60
C GLU A 303 4.56 -13.15 24.10
N ASN A 304 4.51 -13.37 22.78
CA ASN A 304 4.37 -14.69 22.21
C ASN A 304 5.72 -15.35 21.94
N GLU A 305 6.13 -16.28 22.82
CA GLU A 305 7.41 -17.00 22.72
C GLU A 305 7.57 -17.83 21.44
N ARG A 306 6.47 -18.19 20.77
CA ARG A 306 6.53 -18.90 19.48
C ARG A 306 6.97 -17.98 18.35
N VAL A 307 6.76 -16.67 18.46
CA VAL A 307 7.17 -15.73 17.42
C VAL A 307 8.67 -15.50 17.52
N LYS A 308 9.38 -15.91 16.47
CA LYS A 308 10.85 -15.83 16.38
C LYS A 308 11.33 -14.68 15.49
N ALA A 309 10.48 -14.19 14.59
CA ALA A 309 10.75 -13.00 13.78
C ALA A 309 9.45 -12.27 13.42
N VAL A 310 9.59 -11.02 12.97
CA VAL A 310 8.47 -10.17 12.57
C VAL A 310 8.69 -9.59 11.18
N VAL A 311 7.64 -9.64 10.37
CA VAL A 311 7.52 -8.85 9.14
C VAL A 311 6.53 -7.72 9.39
N LEU A 312 7.01 -6.47 9.36
CA LEU A 312 6.18 -5.28 9.43
C LEU A 312 5.76 -4.89 8.00
N ARG A 313 4.56 -5.27 7.56
CA ARG A 313 4.03 -4.93 6.22
C ARG A 313 3.43 -3.52 6.25
N VAL A 314 4.06 -2.58 5.56
CA VAL A 314 3.68 -1.15 5.56
C VAL A 314 3.15 -0.76 4.18
N ASP A 315 1.89 -0.35 4.12
CA ASP A 315 1.26 0.25 2.93
C ASP A 315 0.51 1.53 3.34
N SER A 316 1.27 2.59 3.62
CA SER A 316 0.81 3.82 4.25
C SER A 316 1.43 5.08 3.64
N PRO A 317 0.61 6.12 3.32
CA PRO A 317 1.11 7.44 2.95
C PRO A 317 1.60 8.27 4.16
N GLY A 318 1.53 7.71 5.38
CA GLY A 318 1.85 8.37 6.63
C GLY A 318 0.65 8.96 7.35
N GLY A 319 0.87 10.01 8.14
CA GLY A 319 -0.17 10.64 8.95
C GLY A 319 0.44 11.34 10.17
N SER A 320 -0.17 11.13 11.33
CA SER A 320 0.27 11.74 12.59
C SER A 320 1.71 11.36 12.93
N TYR A 321 2.54 12.38 13.14
CA TYR A 321 3.93 12.23 13.60
C TYR A 321 3.99 11.53 14.95
N VAL A 322 3.20 11.95 15.93
CA VAL A 322 3.21 11.37 17.29
C VAL A 322 2.78 9.90 17.28
N ALA A 323 1.76 9.56 16.48
CA ALA A 323 1.35 8.18 16.31
C ALA A 323 2.43 7.31 15.65
N SER A 324 3.11 7.85 14.65
CA SER A 324 4.22 7.16 13.97
C SER A 324 5.40 6.95 14.92
N ASP A 325 5.70 7.92 15.77
CA ASP A 325 6.77 7.82 16.78
C ASP A 325 6.45 6.81 17.88
N ALA A 326 5.19 6.73 18.31
CA ALA A 326 4.74 5.69 19.24
C ALA A 326 4.92 4.28 18.63
N ILE A 327 4.55 4.09 17.36
CA ILE A 327 4.77 2.81 16.66
C ILE A 327 6.26 2.51 16.49
N ARG A 328 7.07 3.50 16.08
CA ARG A 328 8.54 3.37 15.97
C ARG A 328 9.14 2.88 17.29
N ASN A 329 8.73 3.47 18.41
CA ASN A 329 9.19 3.07 19.73
C ASN A 329 8.88 1.59 20.01
N GLU A 330 7.68 1.10 19.66
CA GLU A 330 7.34 -0.32 19.83
C GLU A 330 8.16 -1.25 18.91
N VAL A 331 8.48 -0.81 17.69
CA VAL A 331 9.39 -1.56 16.80
C VAL A 331 10.79 -1.66 17.42
N LEU A 332 11.32 -0.56 17.97
CA LEU A 332 12.61 -0.55 18.67
C LEU A 332 12.60 -1.47 19.90
N ARG A 333 11.53 -1.43 20.70
CA ARG A 333 11.36 -2.33 21.85
C ARG A 333 11.28 -3.80 21.44
N LEU A 334 10.64 -4.10 20.33
CA LEU A 334 10.60 -5.46 19.81
C LEU A 334 11.98 -5.93 19.35
N ARG A 335 12.73 -5.08 18.63
CA ARG A 335 14.11 -5.37 18.22
C ARG A 335 15.05 -5.60 19.39
N SER A 336 14.89 -4.83 20.48
CA SER A 336 15.73 -5.00 21.68
C SER A 336 15.55 -6.35 22.37
N THR A 337 14.48 -7.11 22.06
CA THR A 337 14.32 -8.50 22.49
C THR A 337 15.20 -9.50 21.72
N GLY A 338 15.96 -9.05 20.73
CA GLY A 338 16.80 -9.89 19.86
C GLY A 338 16.05 -10.55 18.71
N ARG A 339 14.74 -10.31 18.58
CA ARG A 339 13.92 -10.82 17.47
C ARG A 339 14.11 -9.95 16.23
N PRO A 340 14.45 -10.53 15.06
CA PRO A 340 14.55 -9.78 13.82
C PRO A 340 13.22 -9.16 13.42
N VAL A 341 13.24 -7.88 13.04
CA VAL A 341 12.12 -7.14 12.47
C VAL A 341 12.48 -6.71 11.06
N ILE A 342 11.76 -7.23 10.07
CA ILE A 342 11.93 -6.89 8.66
C ILE A 342 10.74 -6.04 8.22
N ALA A 343 10.97 -4.80 7.79
CA ALA A 343 9.94 -4.00 7.16
C ALA A 343 9.77 -4.44 5.69
N SER A 344 8.53 -4.66 5.28
CA SER A 344 8.17 -4.93 3.88
C SER A 344 7.23 -3.82 3.41
N MET A 345 7.69 -2.98 2.51
CA MET A 345 6.92 -1.88 1.96
C MET A 345 6.02 -2.38 0.82
N GLY A 346 4.75 -1.97 0.84
CA GLY A 346 3.76 -2.23 -0.20
C GLY A 346 3.87 -1.20 -1.33
N SER A 347 2.72 -0.71 -1.80
CA SER A 347 2.70 0.29 -2.87
C SER A 347 3.24 1.63 -2.39
N VAL A 348 2.92 2.01 -1.15
CA VAL A 348 3.36 3.27 -0.55
C VAL A 348 3.86 3.03 0.87
N ALA A 349 5.02 3.56 1.22
CA ALA A 349 5.51 3.62 2.60
C ALA A 349 6.29 4.92 2.78
N ALA A 350 5.58 6.04 2.80
CA ALA A 350 6.15 7.39 2.78
C ALA A 350 5.73 8.19 4.02
N SER A 351 6.48 9.24 4.37
CA SER A 351 6.20 10.11 5.52
C SER A 351 6.13 9.27 6.81
N GLY A 352 5.04 9.31 7.58
CA GLY A 352 4.81 8.41 8.72
C GLY A 352 4.94 6.91 8.39
N GLY A 353 4.64 6.49 7.15
CA GLY A 353 4.86 5.11 6.69
C GLY A 353 6.36 4.75 6.65
N TYR A 354 7.21 5.67 6.21
CA TYR A 354 8.66 5.50 6.30
C TYR A 354 9.13 5.54 7.76
N PHE A 355 8.55 6.44 8.57
CA PHE A 355 8.87 6.63 9.98
C PHE A 355 8.70 5.34 10.81
N VAL A 356 7.66 4.55 10.55
CA VAL A 356 7.45 3.27 11.26
C VAL A 356 8.32 2.13 10.73
N ALA A 357 8.81 2.24 9.49
CA ALA A 357 9.65 1.23 8.85
C ALA A 357 11.14 1.44 9.12
N MET A 358 11.60 2.68 9.25
CA MET A 358 13.01 3.03 9.45
C MET A 358 13.70 2.35 10.64
N PRO A 359 13.04 2.06 11.80
CA PRO A 359 13.70 1.35 12.89
C PRO A 359 13.89 -0.16 12.64
N ALA A 360 13.41 -0.75 11.54
CA ALA A 360 13.56 -2.18 11.27
C ALA A 360 15.04 -2.60 11.07
N ASP A 361 15.35 -3.89 11.25
CA ASP A 361 16.69 -4.43 10.95
C ASP A 361 17.01 -4.39 9.45
N VAL A 362 15.99 -4.60 8.62
CA VAL A 362 16.05 -4.50 7.16
C VAL A 362 14.74 -3.94 6.63
N ILE A 363 14.84 -3.05 5.66
CA ILE A 363 13.74 -2.53 4.86
C ILE A 363 13.80 -3.14 3.47
N VAL A 364 12.73 -3.83 3.10
CA VAL A 364 12.51 -4.40 1.77
C VAL A 364 11.43 -3.60 1.05
N ALA A 365 11.67 -3.20 -0.19
CA ALA A 365 10.69 -2.53 -1.03
C ALA A 365 10.74 -3.04 -2.47
N GLN A 366 9.61 -3.01 -3.17
CA GLN A 366 9.62 -3.24 -4.62
C GLN A 366 10.26 -2.04 -5.32
N PRO A 367 10.92 -2.20 -6.49
CA PRO A 367 11.54 -1.09 -7.21
C PRO A 367 10.57 0.07 -7.49
N GLY A 368 9.30 -0.24 -7.73
CA GLY A 368 8.20 0.71 -7.98
C GLY A 368 7.42 1.14 -6.73
N THR A 369 7.84 0.74 -5.52
CA THR A 369 7.27 1.25 -4.26
C THR A 369 7.51 2.76 -4.17
N ILE A 370 6.55 3.51 -3.63
CA ILE A 370 6.71 4.93 -3.34
C ILE A 370 7.06 5.12 -1.86
N THR A 371 8.23 5.69 -1.55
CA THR A 371 8.73 5.82 -0.17
C THR A 371 9.44 7.15 0.07
N GLY A 372 10.15 7.28 1.20
CA GLY A 372 10.77 8.51 1.65
C GLY A 372 9.74 9.50 2.18
N SER A 373 9.66 10.69 1.57
CA SER A 373 8.87 11.83 2.04
C SER A 373 9.16 12.21 3.49
N ILE A 374 10.43 12.14 3.89
CA ILE A 374 10.90 12.55 5.21
C ILE A 374 10.76 14.06 5.30
N GLY A 375 9.68 14.50 5.93
CA GLY A 375 9.30 15.89 6.04
C GLY A 375 7.90 16.02 6.64
N VAL A 376 7.53 17.24 7.03
CA VAL A 376 6.30 17.52 7.76
C VAL A 376 5.55 18.67 7.11
N LEU A 377 4.22 18.60 7.17
CA LEU A 377 3.32 19.68 6.84
C LEU A 377 2.16 19.66 7.83
N THR A 378 1.53 20.81 8.04
CA THR A 378 0.29 20.93 8.79
C THR A 378 -0.44 22.20 8.38
N GLY A 379 -1.73 22.29 8.64
CA GLY A 379 -2.51 23.45 8.29
C GLY A 379 -4.00 23.21 8.33
N LYS A 380 -4.73 24.24 7.92
CA LYS A 380 -6.20 24.23 7.86
C LYS A 380 -6.70 25.02 6.65
N GLY A 381 -7.90 24.69 6.20
CA GLY A 381 -8.67 25.56 5.32
C GLY A 381 -9.62 26.40 6.16
N VAL A 382 -9.54 27.71 6.06
CA VAL A 382 -10.49 28.64 6.68
C VAL A 382 -11.70 28.73 5.76
N VAL A 383 -12.89 28.40 6.28
CA VAL A 383 -14.12 28.23 5.49
C VAL A 383 -15.21 29.24 5.86
N ARG A 384 -14.92 30.21 6.74
CA ARG A 384 -15.90 31.22 7.19
C ARG A 384 -16.60 31.89 6.03
N ASP A 385 -15.83 32.42 5.07
CA ASP A 385 -16.38 33.15 3.93
C ASP A 385 -17.16 32.21 2.99
N ALA A 386 -16.67 30.98 2.79
CA ALA A 386 -17.36 29.97 1.99
C ALA A 386 -18.74 29.63 2.58
N LEU A 387 -18.83 29.44 3.89
CA LEU A 387 -20.08 29.19 4.60
C LEU A 387 -20.99 30.43 4.56
N GLY A 388 -20.43 31.63 4.73
CA GLY A 388 -21.16 32.89 4.64
C GLY A 388 -21.85 33.08 3.29
N ARG A 389 -21.22 32.67 2.19
CA ARG A 389 -21.79 32.74 0.83
C ARG A 389 -23.04 31.88 0.63
N ILE A 390 -23.23 30.85 1.45
CA ILE A 390 -24.43 29.99 1.42
C ILE A 390 -25.37 30.27 2.60
N GLY A 391 -25.19 31.42 3.28
CA GLY A 391 -26.05 31.86 4.37
C GLY A 391 -25.80 31.18 5.72
N ILE A 392 -24.70 30.45 5.88
CA ILE A 392 -24.31 29.84 7.15
C ILE A 392 -23.42 30.81 7.91
N SER A 393 -23.92 31.31 9.05
CA SER A 393 -23.13 32.10 10.01
C SER A 393 -22.73 31.22 11.19
N ARG A 394 -21.56 31.52 11.76
CA ARG A 394 -21.03 30.88 12.96
C ARG A 394 -20.45 31.96 13.86
N ASP A 395 -20.69 31.83 15.15
CA ASP A 395 -20.20 32.76 16.18
C ASP A 395 -19.63 31.92 17.32
N ALA A 396 -18.61 32.45 18.01
CA ALA A 396 -17.90 31.73 19.05
C ALA A 396 -17.41 32.69 20.14
N VAL A 397 -17.73 32.35 21.39
CA VAL A 397 -17.13 32.96 22.57
C VAL A 397 -15.92 32.12 22.94
N SER A 398 -14.76 32.75 23.11
CA SER A 398 -13.51 32.03 23.34
C SER A 398 -12.69 32.72 24.42
N GLU A 399 -12.18 31.93 25.35
CA GLU A 399 -11.30 32.38 26.42
C GLU A 399 -9.91 31.78 26.22
N GLY A 400 -8.89 32.65 26.18
CA GLY A 400 -7.50 32.30 25.87
C GLY A 400 -7.09 32.64 24.42
N ALA A 401 -5.87 33.20 24.27
CA ALA A 401 -5.39 33.75 23.00
C ALA A 401 -5.27 32.75 21.83
N ASN A 402 -5.21 31.44 22.13
CA ASN A 402 -5.08 30.38 21.11
C ASN A 402 -6.30 29.49 21.01
N ALA A 403 -7.41 29.80 21.70
CA ALA A 403 -8.59 28.94 21.76
C ALA A 403 -9.19 28.61 20.38
N GLN A 404 -9.01 29.51 19.40
CA GLN A 404 -9.47 29.31 18.02
C GLN A 404 -8.35 29.01 17.02
N MET A 405 -7.13 28.76 17.48
CA MET A 405 -5.96 28.57 16.61
C MET A 405 -6.19 27.47 15.55
N TYR A 406 -6.86 26.38 15.91
CA TYR A 406 -7.16 25.28 14.98
C TYR A 406 -8.60 25.28 14.44
N SER A 407 -9.38 26.33 14.75
CA SER A 407 -10.73 26.51 14.20
C SER A 407 -10.67 26.79 12.71
N ALA A 408 -11.60 26.22 11.94
CA ALA A 408 -11.76 26.53 10.51
C ALA A 408 -12.50 27.87 10.26
N GLN A 409 -12.84 28.64 11.30
CA GLN A 409 -13.53 29.93 11.17
C GLN A 409 -12.57 31.12 11.10
N GLU A 410 -11.44 31.03 11.78
CA GLU A 410 -10.46 32.12 11.83
C GLU A 410 -9.17 31.75 11.13
N GLU A 411 -8.52 32.74 10.55
CA GLU A 411 -7.14 32.64 10.11
C GLU A 411 -6.19 32.55 11.32
N PHE A 412 -5.01 31.97 11.12
CA PHE A 412 -3.94 32.10 12.12
C PHE A 412 -3.55 33.58 12.26
N THR A 413 -3.39 34.04 13.50
CA THR A 413 -2.66 35.30 13.75
C THR A 413 -1.17 35.12 13.45
N ASP A 414 -0.42 36.21 13.31
CA ASP A 414 1.03 36.15 13.09
C ASP A 414 1.74 35.36 14.19
N GLU A 415 1.34 35.52 15.46
CA GLU A 415 1.92 34.77 16.58
C GLU A 415 1.49 33.30 16.61
N GLN A 416 0.29 32.97 16.14
CA GLN A 416 -0.13 31.57 15.99
C GLN A 416 0.60 30.90 14.84
N TRP A 417 0.80 31.61 13.73
CA TRP A 417 1.58 31.15 12.59
C TRP A 417 3.04 30.90 12.96
N ALA A 418 3.67 31.83 13.69
CA ALA A 418 5.03 31.64 14.20
C ALA A 418 5.17 30.39 15.08
N ARG A 419 4.19 30.10 15.96
CA ARG A 419 4.16 28.87 16.76
C ARG A 419 3.98 27.60 15.93
N LEU A 420 3.18 27.67 14.86
CA LEU A 420 3.00 26.57 13.92
C LEU A 420 4.33 26.25 13.22
N GLU A 421 5.04 27.29 12.78
CA GLU A 421 6.36 27.19 12.16
C GLU A 421 7.39 26.57 13.13
N GLU A 422 7.49 27.06 14.37
CA GLU A 422 8.38 26.44 15.38
C GLU A 422 8.08 24.96 15.60
N THR A 423 6.78 24.58 15.62
CA THR A 423 6.36 23.19 15.74
C THR A 423 6.80 22.36 14.54
N LEU A 424 6.65 22.89 13.33
CA LEU A 424 7.09 22.25 12.09
C LEU A 424 8.61 22.07 12.07
N ASP A 425 9.39 23.07 12.47
CA ASP A 425 10.85 22.98 12.56
C ASP A 425 11.31 21.91 13.53
N ARG A 426 10.71 21.87 14.72
CA ARG A 426 10.99 20.86 15.74
C ARG A 426 10.70 19.45 15.23
N ILE A 427 9.54 19.23 14.61
CA ILE A 427 9.15 17.91 14.09
C ILE A 427 10.08 17.50 12.94
N TYR A 428 10.40 18.41 12.03
CA TYR A 428 11.29 18.13 10.90
C TYR A 428 12.67 17.70 11.39
N LYS A 429 13.27 18.50 12.28
CA LYS A 429 14.58 18.21 12.87
C LYS A 429 14.60 16.85 13.57
N ASP A 430 13.58 16.56 14.38
CA ASP A 430 13.50 15.27 15.09
C ASP A 430 13.31 14.09 14.12
N PHE A 431 12.50 14.23 13.07
CA PHE A 431 12.32 13.17 12.08
C PHE A 431 13.64 12.88 11.34
N VAL A 432 14.35 13.91 10.89
CA VAL A 432 15.66 13.75 10.24
C VAL A 432 16.66 13.09 11.20
N ALA A 433 16.76 13.55 12.44
CA ALA A 433 17.66 12.95 13.43
C ALA A 433 17.35 11.46 13.70
N LYS A 434 16.08 11.12 13.91
CA LYS A 434 15.65 9.72 14.15
C LYS A 434 15.86 8.82 12.93
N ALA A 435 15.56 9.30 11.73
CA ALA A 435 15.83 8.56 10.51
C ALA A 435 17.34 8.36 10.30
N ALA A 436 18.17 9.35 10.64
CA ALA A 436 19.61 9.25 10.49
C ALA A 436 20.17 8.21 11.45
N GLN A 437 19.70 8.24 12.69
CA GLN A 437 19.99 7.24 13.72
C GLN A 437 19.58 5.83 13.29
N ASP A 438 18.32 5.64 12.90
CA ASP A 438 17.76 4.32 12.61
C ASP A 438 18.37 3.69 11.36
N ARG A 439 18.74 4.51 10.37
CA ARG A 439 19.35 4.08 9.11
C ARG A 439 20.88 4.05 9.15
N GLY A 440 21.50 4.48 10.25
CA GLY A 440 22.96 4.56 10.38
C GLY A 440 23.60 5.50 9.35
N LEU A 441 22.91 6.58 8.97
CA LEU A 441 23.39 7.58 8.02
C LEU A 441 23.84 8.85 8.76
N PRO A 442 24.89 9.55 8.28
CA PRO A 442 25.19 10.89 8.78
C PRO A 442 23.98 11.81 8.62
N GLU A 443 23.70 12.65 9.62
CA GLU A 443 22.53 13.55 9.62
C GLU A 443 22.53 14.48 8.40
N GLU A 444 23.68 15.02 8.01
CA GLU A 444 23.83 15.84 6.80
C GLU A 444 23.46 15.08 5.52
N ARG A 445 23.89 13.81 5.42
CA ARG A 445 23.55 12.95 4.28
C ARG A 445 22.05 12.70 4.25
N LEU A 446 21.45 12.38 5.40
CA LEU A 446 20.01 12.18 5.45
C LEU A 446 19.24 13.47 5.14
N GLU A 447 19.66 14.62 5.67
CA GLU A 447 19.02 15.91 5.39
C GLU A 447 18.97 16.18 3.89
N SER A 448 20.04 15.86 3.14
CA SER A 448 20.04 16.01 1.67
C SER A 448 19.02 15.11 0.95
N LEU A 449 18.69 13.95 1.52
CA LEU A 449 17.76 12.96 0.98
C LEU A 449 16.32 13.13 1.47
N ALA A 450 16.15 13.83 2.60
CA ALA A 450 14.89 14.04 3.29
C ALA A 450 14.08 15.12 2.58
N ARG A 451 14.14 16.38 3.02
CA ARG A 451 13.55 17.57 2.40
C ARG A 451 12.10 17.42 1.89
N GLY A 452 11.34 16.48 2.43
CA GLY A 452 10.01 16.07 1.97
C GLY A 452 9.97 15.20 0.69
N ARG A 453 11.13 14.86 0.11
CA ARG A 453 11.30 14.21 -1.20
C ARG A 453 10.83 12.77 -1.20
N VAL A 454 10.01 12.45 -2.19
CA VAL A 454 9.49 11.12 -2.47
C VAL A 454 10.46 10.40 -3.40
N TRP A 455 10.69 9.12 -3.13
CA TRP A 455 11.58 8.26 -3.90
C TRP A 455 10.83 7.02 -4.38
N THR A 456 11.21 6.51 -5.55
CA THR A 456 10.89 5.12 -5.90
C THR A 456 11.69 4.17 -5.00
N GLY A 457 11.27 2.91 -4.86
CA GLY A 457 12.01 1.90 -4.10
C GLY A 457 13.41 1.68 -4.66
N ALA A 458 13.55 1.73 -6.00
CA ALA A 458 14.85 1.67 -6.68
C ALA A 458 15.78 2.83 -6.28
N ASP A 459 15.31 4.08 -6.36
CA ASP A 459 16.12 5.25 -5.98
C ASP A 459 16.43 5.25 -4.47
N ALA A 460 15.43 4.89 -3.65
CA ALA A 460 15.58 4.79 -2.20
C ALA A 460 16.63 3.73 -1.80
N HIS A 461 16.69 2.62 -2.52
CA HIS A 461 17.73 1.61 -2.35
C HIS A 461 19.12 2.14 -2.72
N GLY A 462 19.23 2.82 -3.87
CA GLY A 462 20.47 3.50 -4.28
C GLY A 462 20.95 4.56 -3.28
N HIS A 463 20.03 5.12 -2.48
CA HIS A 463 20.33 6.08 -1.43
C HIS A 463 20.44 5.47 -0.01
N LYS A 464 20.34 4.15 0.13
CA LYS A 464 20.36 3.41 1.42
C LYS A 464 19.20 3.75 2.38
N LEU A 465 18.14 4.38 1.87
CA LEU A 465 16.89 4.55 2.59
C LEU A 465 16.10 3.22 2.65
N VAL A 466 16.36 2.32 1.69
CA VAL A 466 15.88 0.93 1.62
C VAL A 466 17.10 0.00 1.54
N ASP A 467 17.04 -1.16 2.19
CA ASP A 467 18.17 -2.08 2.28
C ASP A 467 18.20 -3.09 1.12
N GLU A 468 17.04 -3.64 0.75
CA GLU A 468 16.94 -4.67 -0.29
C GLU A 468 15.70 -4.45 -1.17
N LEU A 469 15.81 -4.81 -2.46
CA LEU A 469 14.69 -4.80 -3.38
C LEU A 469 13.97 -6.16 -3.37
N GLY A 470 12.64 -6.14 -3.31
CA GLY A 470 11.80 -7.34 -3.39
C GLY A 470 10.43 -7.19 -2.73
N GLY A 471 9.66 -8.29 -2.75
CA GLY A 471 8.30 -8.33 -2.19
C GLY A 471 8.18 -8.83 -0.74
N PHE A 472 6.94 -9.08 -0.31
CA PHE A 472 6.63 -9.64 1.01
C PHE A 472 7.32 -10.97 1.26
N GLN A 473 7.45 -11.80 0.23
CA GLN A 473 8.09 -13.10 0.37
C GLN A 473 9.59 -13.01 0.61
N HIS A 474 10.26 -12.05 -0.02
CA HIS A 474 11.67 -11.79 0.23
C HIS A 474 11.89 -11.36 1.69
N ALA A 475 11.07 -10.43 2.18
CA ALA A 475 11.06 -10.04 3.58
C ALA A 475 10.83 -11.22 4.55
N LEU A 476 9.95 -12.15 4.18
CA LEU A 476 9.70 -13.34 4.97
C LEU A 476 10.89 -14.31 4.98
N THR A 477 11.55 -14.52 3.83
CA THR A 477 12.79 -15.30 3.75
C THR A 477 13.88 -14.68 4.60
N LEU A 478 14.09 -13.36 4.53
CA LEU A 478 15.05 -12.64 5.35
C LEU A 478 14.73 -12.75 6.85
N ALA A 479 13.46 -12.69 7.23
CA ALA A 479 13.02 -12.88 8.61
C ALA A 479 13.35 -14.29 9.12
N CYS A 480 13.14 -15.33 8.29
CA CYS A 480 13.49 -16.71 8.62
C CYS A 480 15.01 -16.87 8.75
N ASN A 481 15.78 -16.40 7.77
CA ASN A 481 17.23 -16.51 7.75
C ASN A 481 17.87 -15.85 8.97
N ARG A 482 17.43 -14.62 9.33
CA ARG A 482 17.96 -13.90 10.50
C ARG A 482 17.56 -14.54 11.83
N ALA A 483 16.46 -15.29 11.87
CA ALA A 483 16.03 -16.02 13.05
C ALA A 483 16.54 -17.47 13.09
N GLY A 484 17.33 -17.91 12.09
CA GLY A 484 17.81 -19.29 12.00
C GLY A 484 16.69 -20.32 11.80
N LEU A 485 15.62 -19.94 11.09
CA LEU A 485 14.44 -20.78 10.85
C LEU A 485 14.42 -21.34 9.43
N ASP A 486 13.96 -22.58 9.29
CA ASP A 486 13.58 -23.13 7.99
C ASP A 486 12.22 -22.59 7.54
N ARG A 487 12.17 -22.05 6.32
CA ARG A 487 10.97 -21.46 5.72
C ARG A 487 9.81 -22.46 5.57
N ASP A 488 10.09 -23.75 5.42
CA ASP A 488 9.10 -24.80 5.23
C ASP A 488 8.59 -25.39 6.57
N GLU A 489 9.27 -25.09 7.68
CA GLU A 489 8.91 -25.59 9.03
C GLU A 489 8.24 -24.54 9.93
N ILE A 490 8.08 -23.29 9.45
CA ILE A 490 7.43 -22.21 10.21
C ILE A 490 5.92 -22.08 9.97
N GLY A 491 5.23 -21.49 10.94
CA GLY A 491 3.91 -20.88 10.71
C GLY A 491 4.04 -19.38 10.42
N VAL A 492 3.20 -18.85 9.53
CA VAL A 492 3.08 -17.41 9.31
C VAL A 492 1.73 -16.95 9.85
N THR A 493 1.77 -16.00 10.79
CA THR A 493 0.53 -15.50 11.40
C THR A 493 0.37 -14.00 11.23
N ALA A 494 -0.86 -13.54 10.95
CA ALA A 494 -1.17 -12.12 10.91
C ALA A 494 -1.66 -11.65 12.28
N VAL A 495 -1.12 -10.52 12.76
CA VAL A 495 -1.49 -9.93 14.06
C VAL A 495 -2.08 -8.53 13.82
N PRO A 496 -3.20 -8.17 14.50
CA PRO A 496 -3.97 -8.97 15.45
C PRO A 496 -4.78 -10.09 14.80
N HIS A 497 -4.87 -11.24 15.48
CA HIS A 497 -5.79 -12.33 15.12
C HIS A 497 -7.23 -11.89 15.37
N ARG A 498 -8.00 -11.71 14.30
CA ARG A 498 -9.44 -11.44 14.40
C ARG A 498 -10.20 -12.77 14.42
N ASN A 499 -10.35 -13.39 15.59
CA ASN A 499 -11.35 -14.45 15.77
C ASN A 499 -12.58 -13.87 16.49
N LEU A 500 -13.78 -14.38 16.20
CA LEU A 500 -15.04 -13.84 16.76
C LEU A 500 -15.08 -13.96 18.30
N LEU A 501 -14.42 -14.96 18.87
CA LEU A 501 -14.35 -15.20 20.32
C LEU A 501 -13.44 -14.21 21.06
N SER A 502 -12.36 -13.73 20.43
CA SER A 502 -11.42 -12.76 20.99
C SER A 502 -11.98 -11.35 20.99
N GLN A 503 -13.00 -11.08 20.16
CA GLN A 503 -13.77 -9.83 20.19
C GLN A 503 -14.83 -9.80 21.31
N LEU A 504 -15.15 -10.96 21.90
CA LEU A 504 -16.14 -11.08 22.98
C LEU A 504 -15.50 -11.08 24.38
N ARG A 505 -14.17 -11.15 24.48
CA ARG A 505 -13.47 -11.05 25.76
C ARG A 505 -13.47 -9.60 26.23
N ALA A 506 -13.84 -9.38 27.49
CA ALA A 506 -13.71 -8.07 28.12
C ALA A 506 -12.23 -7.71 28.20
N PRO A 507 -11.83 -6.51 27.75
CA PRO A 507 -10.45 -6.08 27.88
C PRO A 507 -10.07 -5.93 29.35
N VAL A 508 -8.89 -6.42 29.71
CA VAL A 508 -8.40 -6.34 31.10
C VAL A 508 -7.58 -5.07 31.34
N THR A 509 -6.91 -4.56 30.30
CA THR A 509 -6.09 -3.35 30.34
C THR A 509 -6.34 -2.51 29.09
N THR A 510 -5.95 -1.23 29.12
CA THR A 510 -6.00 -0.33 27.94
C THR A 510 -5.13 -0.82 26.77
N ASP A 511 -4.18 -1.71 27.06
CA ASP A 511 -3.25 -2.30 26.09
C ASP A 511 -3.78 -3.58 25.44
N ASP A 512 -4.93 -4.10 25.89
CA ASP A 512 -5.48 -5.35 25.38
C ASP A 512 -5.97 -5.20 23.93
N LEU A 513 -5.66 -6.20 23.08
CA LEU A 513 -6.15 -6.27 21.71
C LEU A 513 -7.68 -6.21 21.63
N ALA A 514 -8.40 -6.67 22.67
CA ALA A 514 -9.86 -6.55 22.75
C ALA A 514 -10.33 -5.08 22.83
N VAL A 515 -9.55 -4.17 23.43
CA VAL A 515 -9.84 -2.71 23.44
C VAL A 515 -9.79 -2.14 22.03
N SER A 516 -8.93 -2.68 21.17
CA SER A 516 -8.69 -2.17 19.81
C SER A 516 -9.85 -2.43 18.82
N ALA A 517 -10.82 -3.28 19.18
CA ALA A 517 -12.02 -3.51 18.39
C ALA A 517 -13.01 -2.34 18.56
N ALA A 518 -13.37 -1.65 17.48
CA ALA A 518 -14.40 -0.61 17.52
C ALA A 518 -15.78 -1.26 17.77
N PRO A 519 -16.61 -0.72 18.69
CA PRO A 519 -17.97 -1.22 18.86
C PRO A 519 -18.80 -0.99 17.59
N LEU A 520 -19.58 -1.99 17.19
CA LEU A 520 -20.54 -1.88 16.10
C LEU A 520 -21.80 -1.14 16.60
N THR A 521 -21.79 0.19 16.58
CA THR A 521 -22.97 1.00 16.96
C THR A 521 -23.51 1.78 15.77
N LEU A 522 -24.84 1.76 15.56
CA LEU A 522 -25.52 2.54 14.52
C LEU A 522 -25.24 4.06 14.62
N ASP A 523 -24.97 4.57 15.82
CA ASP A 523 -24.68 5.99 16.10
C ASP A 523 -23.34 6.48 15.51
N GLY A 524 -22.41 5.58 15.19
CA GLY A 524 -21.10 5.94 14.66
C GLY A 524 -21.16 6.49 13.22
N LEU A 525 -22.17 6.10 12.44
CA LEU A 525 -22.36 6.57 11.06
C LEU A 525 -23.06 7.92 10.98
N THR A 526 -23.96 8.20 11.92
CA THR A 526 -24.72 9.46 11.97
C THR A 526 -23.88 10.58 12.60
N SER A 527 -23.18 10.29 13.70
CA SER A 527 -22.32 11.26 14.41
C SER A 527 -21.22 11.87 13.54
N GLY A 528 -20.61 11.09 12.63
CA GLY A 528 -19.58 11.59 11.72
C GLY A 528 -20.06 12.66 10.74
N LEU A 529 -21.29 12.53 10.23
CA LEU A 529 -21.87 13.51 9.31
C LEU A 529 -22.30 14.79 10.04
N TYR A 530 -22.85 14.64 11.25
CA TYR A 530 -23.25 15.77 12.11
C TYR A 530 -22.05 16.58 12.60
N SER A 531 -20.97 15.92 13.06
CA SER A 531 -19.74 16.58 13.49
C SER A 531 -19.05 17.35 12.34
N ALA A 532 -19.00 16.77 11.13
CA ALA A 532 -18.45 17.45 9.96
C ALA A 532 -19.23 18.73 9.58
N LEU A 533 -20.52 18.79 9.89
CA LEU A 533 -21.38 19.94 9.66
C LEU A 533 -21.44 20.91 10.87
N GLY A 534 -20.78 20.59 11.99
CA GLY A 534 -20.88 21.33 13.25
C GLY A 534 -22.26 21.21 13.91
N LEU A 535 -23.06 20.22 13.51
CA LEU A 535 -24.40 19.95 14.02
C LEU A 535 -24.30 18.94 15.18
N PRO A 536 -25.06 19.11 16.28
CA PRO A 536 -25.05 18.14 17.36
C PRO A 536 -25.79 16.84 16.95
N PRO A 537 -25.27 15.65 17.28
CA PRO A 537 -26.02 14.40 17.13
C PRO A 537 -27.22 14.40 18.10
N ALA A 538 -28.40 14.04 17.61
CA ALA A 538 -29.71 14.37 18.16
C ALA A 538 -29.99 14.00 19.65
N GLY A 539 -30.81 14.84 20.31
CA GLY A 539 -31.47 14.60 21.61
C GLY A 539 -32.20 15.86 22.12
N VAL A 540 -33.44 15.72 22.61
CA VAL A 540 -34.43 16.81 22.89
C VAL A 540 -34.07 17.72 24.09
N LEU A 541 -32.94 17.51 24.75
CA LEU A 541 -32.39 18.42 25.76
C LEU A 541 -30.86 18.52 25.57
N ARG A 542 -30.39 19.55 24.88
CA ARG A 542 -28.96 19.91 24.83
C ARG A 542 -28.78 21.42 24.88
N MET A 543 -27.69 21.85 25.51
CA MET A 543 -27.25 23.24 25.48
C MET A 543 -27.12 23.71 24.02
N PRO A 544 -27.55 24.94 23.67
CA PRO A 544 -27.53 25.44 22.29
C PRO A 544 -26.12 25.71 21.75
N PHE A 545 -25.07 25.47 22.55
CA PHE A 545 -23.67 25.72 22.23
C PHE A 545 -22.87 24.42 22.27
N ASN A 546 -22.01 24.20 21.28
CA ASN A 546 -20.99 23.16 21.33
C ASN A 546 -19.78 23.67 22.13
N TRP A 547 -19.30 22.89 23.08
CA TRP A 547 -18.04 23.16 23.78
C TRP A 547 -16.91 22.45 23.03
N GLU A 548 -16.00 23.23 22.46
CA GLU A 548 -14.70 22.72 22.01
C GLU A 548 -13.64 23.22 23.00
N ILE A 549 -13.20 22.32 23.89
CA ILE A 549 -12.03 22.55 24.74
C ILE A 549 -10.86 21.92 23.98
N SER A 550 -10.03 22.77 23.36
CA SER A 550 -8.88 22.38 22.53
C SER A 550 -7.66 22.00 23.35
#